data_AF-A0A5C8JI92-F1
#
_entry.id   AF-A0A5C8JI92-F1
#
_cell.length_a   1.000
_cell.length_b   1.000
_cell.length_c   1.000
_cell.angle_alpha   90.00
_cell.angle_beta   90.00
_cell.angle_gamma   90.00
#
_symmetry.space_group_name_H-M   'P 1'
#
loop_
_entity.id
_entity.type
_entity.pdbx_description
1 polymer ?
#
loop_
_entity_poly.entity_id
_entity_poly.type
_entity_poly.pdbx_seq_one_letter_code
_entity_poly.pdbx_strand_id
1 'polypeptide(L)'
;MNKIKELRKERKLTLAKLAQMFNEQNVLDKDGNQIKMSDSQLSTYENGSRSPRHNEVWIGLANIFEVSELYLMGYDNETLKKTLDNALTNASDLMEKLELNPDDFLQLKSLNKSVKLIKGLSDENNEKWLEYGKLLLESQNKSS
;
A
#
# COMPACT_ATOMS: atom_id res chain seq x y z
N MET A 1 0.13 14.94 17.03
CA MET A 1 -1.14 14.45 17.61
C MET A 1 -2.00 13.97 16.45
N ASN A 2 -2.74 12.86 16.59
CA ASN A 2 -3.56 12.35 15.48
C ASN A 2 -4.70 13.33 15.12
N LYS A 3 -5.24 13.17 13.92
CA LYS A 3 -6.26 14.04 13.32
C LYS A 3 -7.69 13.55 13.50
N ILE A 4 -7.92 12.44 14.20
CA ILE A 4 -9.25 11.84 14.38
C ILE A 4 -10.23 12.87 14.95
N LYS A 5 -9.84 13.56 16.03
CA LYS A 5 -10.70 14.54 16.74
C LYS A 5 -11.05 15.74 15.89
N GLU A 6 -10.10 16.22 15.11
CA GLU A 6 -10.24 17.35 14.19
C GLU A 6 -11.23 17.00 13.08
N LEU A 7 -10.96 15.92 12.35
CA LEU A 7 -11.78 15.44 11.23
C LEU A 7 -13.21 15.07 11.68
N ARG A 8 -13.36 14.45 12.86
CA ARG A 8 -14.69 14.15 13.42
C ARG A 8 -15.50 15.42 13.65
N LYS A 9 -14.88 16.45 14.23
CA LYS A 9 -15.54 17.74 14.52
C LYS A 9 -15.87 18.51 13.24
N GLU A 10 -14.98 18.53 12.26
CA GLU A 10 -15.21 19.13 10.95
C GLU A 10 -16.43 18.52 10.25
N ARG A 11 -16.55 17.19 10.31
CA ARG A 11 -17.71 16.45 9.78
C ARG A 11 -18.94 16.47 10.69
N LYS A 12 -18.91 17.20 11.82
CA LYS A 12 -20.00 17.31 12.80
C LYS A 12 -20.49 15.94 13.34
N LEU A 13 -19.58 14.98 13.46
CA LEU A 13 -19.89 13.63 13.94
C LEU A 13 -19.76 13.54 15.47
N THR A 14 -20.68 12.80 16.10
CA THR A 14 -20.52 12.36 17.49
C THR A 14 -19.55 11.18 17.56
N LEU A 15 -18.93 10.93 18.72
CA LEU A 15 -18.10 9.73 18.93
C LEU A 15 -18.90 8.45 18.64
N ALA A 16 -20.14 8.39 19.13
CA ALA A 16 -21.04 7.27 18.88
C ALA A 16 -21.30 7.05 17.38
N LYS A 17 -21.54 8.12 16.61
CA LYS A 17 -21.77 7.99 15.17
C LYS A 17 -20.52 7.51 14.42
N LEU A 18 -19.34 8.02 14.79
CA LEU A 18 -18.10 7.58 14.17
C LEU A 18 -17.79 6.10 14.50
N ALA A 19 -17.98 5.69 15.76
CA ALA A 19 -17.83 4.29 16.16
C ALA A 19 -18.81 3.38 15.43
N GLN A 20 -20.06 3.81 15.25
CA GLN A 20 -21.05 3.10 14.43
C GLN A 20 -20.56 2.93 12.99
N MET A 21 -20.14 4.02 12.32
CA MET A 21 -19.65 3.97 10.94
C MET A 21 -18.43 3.05 10.79
N PHE A 22 -17.54 3.02 11.78
CA PHE A 22 -16.42 2.08 11.79
C PHE A 22 -16.91 0.63 11.88
N ASN A 23 -17.84 0.35 12.78
CA ASN A 23 -18.36 -1.00 13.00
C ASN A 23 -19.15 -1.53 11.79
N GLU A 24 -19.76 -0.65 10.99
CA GLU A 24 -20.47 -0.95 9.74
C GLU A 24 -19.54 -1.40 8.61
N GLN A 25 -18.26 -0.98 8.64
CA GLN A 25 -17.26 -1.41 7.64
C GLN A 25 -16.80 -2.86 7.80
N ASN A 26 -17.14 -3.52 8.91
CA ASN A 26 -16.72 -4.90 9.21
C ASN A 26 -15.20 -5.13 9.06
N VAL A 27 -14.39 -4.18 9.55
CA VAL A 27 -12.93 -4.28 9.53
C VAL A 27 -12.49 -5.57 10.24
N LEU A 28 -11.62 -6.34 9.60
CA LEU A 28 -11.05 -7.58 10.14
C LEU A 28 -9.60 -7.34 10.57
N ASP A 29 -9.16 -8.04 11.61
CA ASP A 29 -7.74 -8.15 11.93
C ASP A 29 -7.03 -9.17 11.02
N LYS A 30 -5.71 -9.26 11.15
CA LYS A 30 -4.86 -10.23 10.47
C LYS A 30 -5.29 -11.71 10.60
N ASP A 31 -6.03 -12.05 11.66
CA ASP A 31 -6.48 -13.41 11.96
C ASP A 31 -7.93 -13.62 11.47
N GLY A 32 -8.52 -12.63 10.79
CA GLY A 32 -9.87 -12.67 10.24
C GLY A 32 -10.97 -12.35 11.25
N ASN A 33 -10.63 -11.90 12.46
CA ASN A 33 -11.62 -11.55 13.47
C ASN A 33 -12.13 -10.12 13.28
N GLN A 34 -13.42 -9.92 13.50
CA GLN A 34 -14.01 -8.61 13.39
C GLN A 34 -13.55 -7.67 14.50
N ILE A 35 -13.02 -6.51 14.09
CA ILE A 35 -12.69 -5.43 14.99
C ILE A 35 -13.94 -4.57 15.19
N LYS A 36 -14.35 -4.44 16.45
CA LYS A 36 -15.40 -3.50 16.88
C LYS A 36 -14.80 -2.43 17.77
N MET A 37 -15.42 -1.25 17.74
CA MET A 37 -15.00 -0.09 18.50
C MET A 37 -16.18 0.54 19.22
N SER A 38 -15.98 0.91 20.49
CA SER A 38 -16.89 1.78 21.24
C SER A 38 -16.49 3.26 21.17
N ASP A 39 -17.43 4.14 21.47
CA ASP A 39 -17.20 5.58 21.59
C ASP A 39 -16.13 5.93 22.66
N SER A 40 -16.10 5.18 23.76
CA SER A 40 -15.08 5.32 24.81
C SER A 40 -13.67 4.97 24.29
N GLN A 41 -13.53 3.87 23.55
CA GLN A 41 -12.25 3.52 22.91
C GLN A 41 -11.81 4.60 21.93
N LEU A 42 -12.73 5.06 21.08
CA LEU A 42 -12.47 6.14 20.13
C LEU A 42 -12.03 7.44 20.83
N SER A 43 -12.66 7.79 21.95
CA SER A 43 -12.26 8.94 22.78
C SER A 43 -10.82 8.82 23.30
N THR A 44 -10.39 7.62 23.72
CA THR A 44 -9.00 7.41 24.13
C THR A 44 -8.01 7.58 22.98
N TYR A 45 -8.41 7.16 21.76
CA TYR A 45 -7.60 7.35 20.56
C TYR A 45 -7.49 8.83 20.18
N GLU A 46 -8.60 9.56 20.16
CA GLU A 46 -8.63 11.00 19.85
C GLU A 46 -7.73 11.85 20.74
N ASN A 47 -7.66 11.49 22.02
CA ASN A 47 -6.85 12.23 22.99
C ASN A 47 -5.40 11.70 23.09
N GLY A 48 -5.06 10.65 22.32
CA GLY A 48 -3.74 10.03 22.33
C GLY A 48 -3.38 9.32 23.64
N SER A 49 -4.36 9.07 24.52
CA SER A 49 -4.11 8.35 25.77
C SER A 49 -3.89 6.86 25.55
N ARG A 50 -4.40 6.33 24.42
CA ARG A 50 -4.08 5.01 23.88
C ARG A 50 -4.02 5.08 22.37
N SER A 51 -3.24 4.18 21.78
CA SER A 51 -3.24 3.93 20.33
C SER A 51 -4.01 2.64 20.03
N PRO A 52 -4.63 2.50 18.85
CA PRO A 52 -5.19 1.23 18.40
C PRO A 52 -4.14 0.12 18.41
N ARG A 53 -4.55 -1.11 18.79
CA ARG A 53 -3.67 -2.30 18.81
C ARG A 53 -3.52 -2.93 17.43
N HIS A 54 -4.54 -2.77 16.59
CA HIS A 54 -4.62 -3.31 15.25
C HIS A 54 -4.47 -2.17 14.26
N ASN A 55 -3.57 -2.31 13.29
CA ASN A 55 -3.28 -1.23 12.35
C ASN A 55 -4.47 -0.97 11.40
N GLU A 56 -5.28 -2.01 11.17
CA GLU A 56 -6.52 -1.99 10.40
C GLU A 56 -7.54 -0.99 10.96
N VAL A 57 -7.44 -0.62 12.24
CA VAL A 57 -8.25 0.46 12.82
C VAL A 57 -7.94 1.80 12.17
N TRP A 58 -6.65 2.11 11.93
CA TRP A 58 -6.26 3.35 11.28
C TRP A 58 -6.74 3.40 9.83
N ILE A 59 -6.63 2.27 9.12
CA ILE A 59 -7.15 2.13 7.76
C ILE A 59 -8.67 2.37 7.73
N GLY A 60 -9.43 1.70 8.61
CA GLY A 60 -10.88 1.85 8.65
C GLY A 60 -11.34 3.26 9.00
N LEU A 61 -10.65 3.95 9.91
CA LEU A 61 -10.93 5.36 10.22
C LEU A 61 -10.53 6.28 9.06
N ALA A 62 -9.40 6.03 8.41
CA ALA A 62 -8.92 6.82 7.28
C ALA A 62 -9.90 6.74 6.10
N ASN A 63 -10.47 5.56 5.85
CA ASN A 63 -11.51 5.34 4.85
C ASN A 63 -12.78 6.15 5.13
N ILE A 64 -13.23 6.22 6.39
CA ILE A 64 -14.40 7.06 6.77
C ILE A 64 -14.13 8.52 6.44
N PHE A 65 -12.92 8.98 6.72
CA PHE A 65 -12.52 10.36 6.53
C PHE A 65 -12.00 10.68 5.13
N GLU A 66 -11.89 9.68 4.25
CA GLU A 66 -11.36 9.82 2.88
C GLU A 66 -9.99 10.52 2.85
N VAL A 67 -9.11 10.17 3.80
CA VAL A 67 -7.75 10.69 3.91
C VAL A 67 -6.73 9.55 3.93
N SER A 68 -5.45 9.87 3.79
CA SER A 68 -4.39 8.87 3.99
C SER A 68 -4.26 8.49 5.47
N GLU A 69 -3.85 7.25 5.73
CA GLU A 69 -3.57 6.75 7.08
C GLU A 69 -2.54 7.64 7.80
N LEU A 70 -1.48 8.04 7.10
CA LEU A 70 -0.43 8.88 7.65
C LEU A 70 -0.96 10.27 8.07
N TYR A 71 -1.80 10.89 7.24
CA TYR A 71 -2.43 12.16 7.59
C TYR A 71 -3.33 12.01 8.82
N LEU A 72 -4.13 10.93 8.88
CA LEU A 72 -4.99 10.64 10.03
C LEU A 72 -4.17 10.46 11.32
N MET A 73 -3.01 9.81 11.24
CA MET A 73 -2.08 9.65 12.37
C MET A 73 -1.39 10.96 12.78
N GLY A 74 -1.54 12.02 11.98
CA GLY A 74 -0.97 13.34 12.25
C GLY A 74 0.43 13.55 11.71
N TYR A 75 0.85 12.75 10.72
CA TYR A 75 2.06 13.02 9.96
C TYR A 75 1.73 14.05 8.87
N ASP A 76 2.29 15.24 9.00
CA ASP A 76 2.25 16.24 7.94
C ASP A 76 3.34 15.96 6.88
N ASN A 77 3.18 16.59 5.71
CA ASN A 77 4.10 16.39 4.59
C ASN A 77 5.53 16.81 4.92
N GLU A 78 5.72 17.80 5.80
CA GLU A 78 7.05 18.27 6.20
C GLU A 78 7.76 17.23 7.09
N THR A 79 7.04 16.66 8.06
CA THR A 79 7.53 15.60 8.94
C THR A 79 7.84 14.35 8.12
N LEU A 80 6.95 13.96 7.21
CA LEU A 80 7.19 12.82 6.31
C LEU A 80 8.41 13.04 5.43
N LYS A 81 8.54 14.22 4.83
CA LYS A 81 9.70 14.58 4.00
C LYS A 81 10.99 14.51 4.81
N LYS A 82 11.01 15.10 6.00
CA LYS A 82 12.17 15.06 6.89
C LYS A 82 12.54 13.64 7.31
N THR A 83 11.56 12.80 7.64
CA THR A 83 11.80 11.39 7.97
C THR A 83 12.36 10.62 6.78
N LEU A 84 11.83 10.86 5.57
CA LEU A 84 12.30 10.23 4.35
C LEU A 84 13.72 10.67 3.99
N ASP A 85 13.99 11.98 4.05
CA ASP A 85 15.31 12.54 3.79
C ASP A 85 16.35 11.94 4.76
N ASN A 86 16.03 11.85 6.05
CA ASN A 86 16.91 11.21 7.04
C ASN A 86 17.15 9.72 6.73
N ALA A 87 16.11 8.99 6.32
CA ALA A 87 16.24 7.57 5.98
C ALA A 87 17.11 7.38 4.72
N LEU A 88 16.97 8.24 3.72
CA LEU A 88 17.78 8.24 2.50
C LEU A 88 19.25 8.55 2.79
N THR A 89 19.52 9.54 3.64
CA THR A 89 20.89 9.86 4.08
C THR A 89 21.50 8.66 4.81
N ASN A 90 20.81 8.09 5.79
CA ASN A 90 21.31 6.93 6.53
C ASN A 90 21.57 5.71 5.63
N ALA A 91 20.68 5.46 4.65
CA ALA A 91 20.86 4.38 3.70
C ALA A 91 22.08 4.63 2.79
N SER A 92 22.27 5.88 2.36
CA SER A 92 23.44 6.28 1.55
C SER A 92 24.74 6.11 2.32
N ASP A 93 24.78 6.56 3.58
CA ASP A 93 25.95 6.39 4.46
C ASP A 93 26.29 4.91 4.70
N LEU A 94 25.27 4.07 4.84
CA LEU A 94 25.45 2.61 5.00
C LEU A 94 25.94 1.96 3.70
N MET A 95 25.41 2.38 2.55
CA MET A 95 25.88 1.90 1.24
C MET A 95 27.34 2.26 1.01
N GLU A 96 27.74 3.50 1.32
CA GLU A 96 29.13 3.96 1.22
C GLU A 96 30.05 3.13 2.13
N LYS A 97 29.67 2.92 3.40
CA LYS A 97 30.45 2.10 4.35
C LYS A 97 30.61 0.65 3.92
N LEU A 98 29.64 0.12 3.18
CA LEU A 98 29.66 -1.24 2.66
C LEU A 98 30.24 -1.30 1.24
N GLU A 99 30.74 -0.18 0.70
CA GLU A 99 31.25 -0.03 -0.67
C GLU A 99 30.26 -0.52 -1.74
N LEU A 100 28.97 -0.37 -1.46
CA LEU A 100 27.89 -0.79 -2.35
C LEU A 100 27.58 0.32 -3.35
N ASN A 101 27.57 -0.02 -4.65
CA ASN A 101 27.15 0.91 -5.69
C ASN A 101 25.62 0.82 -5.93
N PRO A 102 24.87 1.92 -5.78
CA PRO A 102 23.44 1.96 -6.09
C PRO A 102 23.08 1.48 -7.50
N ASP A 103 23.94 1.70 -8.50
CA ASP A 103 23.71 1.29 -9.88
C ASP A 103 23.68 -0.24 -10.04
N ASP A 104 24.41 -0.98 -9.20
CA ASP A 104 24.43 -2.45 -9.23
C ASP A 104 23.04 -3.01 -8.85
N PHE A 105 22.33 -2.35 -7.92
CA PHE A 105 20.97 -2.75 -7.54
C PHE A 105 19.95 -2.53 -8.66
N LEU A 106 20.06 -1.42 -9.40
CA LEU A 106 19.21 -1.14 -10.55
C LEU A 106 19.39 -2.19 -11.65
N GLN A 107 20.65 -2.55 -11.93
CA GLN A 107 20.98 -3.61 -12.88
C GLN A 107 20.44 -4.97 -12.45
N LEU A 108 20.59 -5.35 -11.17
CA LEU A 108 20.06 -6.62 -10.63
C LEU A 108 18.53 -6.68 -10.69
N LYS A 109 17.82 -5.57 -10.41
CA LYS A 109 16.36 -5.51 -10.52
C LYS A 109 15.89 -5.68 -11.96
N SER A 110 16.59 -5.03 -12.90
CA SER A 110 16.34 -5.19 -14.34
C SER A 110 16.55 -6.64 -14.77
N LEU A 111 17.69 -7.24 -14.42
CA LEU A 111 18.02 -8.64 -14.74
C LEU A 111 16.98 -9.62 -14.18
N ASN A 112 16.55 -9.46 -12.93
CA ASN A 112 15.52 -10.31 -12.34
C ASN A 112 14.17 -10.21 -13.06
N LYS A 113 13.80 -9.02 -13.52
CA LYS A 113 12.59 -8.83 -14.34
C LYS A 113 12.74 -9.57 -15.68
N SER A 114 13.90 -9.48 -16.33
CA SER A 114 14.21 -10.20 -17.57
C SER A 114 14.15 -11.71 -17.37
N VAL A 115 14.76 -12.25 -16.31
CA VAL A 115 14.74 -13.68 -15.98
C VAL A 115 13.32 -14.17 -15.72
N LYS A 116 12.49 -13.38 -15.04
CA LYS A 116 11.08 -13.72 -14.81
C LYS A 116 10.28 -13.75 -16.11
N LEU A 117 10.52 -12.81 -17.02
CA LEU A 117 9.89 -12.79 -18.35
C LEU A 117 10.32 -14.01 -19.16
N ILE A 118 11.60 -14.34 -19.19
CA ILE A 118 12.15 -15.51 -19.89
C ILE A 118 11.56 -16.81 -19.32
N LYS A 119 11.47 -16.95 -17.99
CA LYS A 119 10.84 -18.12 -17.36
C LYS A 119 9.34 -18.24 -17.65
N GLY A 120 8.66 -17.12 -17.92
CA GLY A 120 7.26 -17.10 -18.32
C GLY A 120 7.05 -17.38 -19.82
N LEU A 121 8.09 -17.23 -20.64
CA LEU A 121 8.13 -17.70 -22.03
C LEU A 121 8.44 -19.21 -22.02
N SER A 122 7.44 -20.02 -21.65
CA SER A 122 7.55 -21.48 -21.80
C SER A 122 7.56 -21.86 -23.29
N ASP A 123 8.04 -23.07 -23.59
CA ASP A 123 8.00 -23.64 -24.95
C ASP A 123 6.57 -23.61 -25.54
N GLU A 124 5.56 -23.74 -24.67
CA GLU A 124 4.13 -23.66 -25.03
C GLU A 124 3.72 -22.30 -25.61
N ASN A 125 4.32 -21.20 -25.14
CA ASN A 125 4.08 -19.88 -25.72
C ASN A 125 4.73 -19.76 -27.11
N ASN A 126 5.92 -20.33 -27.29
CA ASN A 126 6.59 -20.35 -28.59
C ASN A 126 5.81 -21.19 -29.62
N GLU A 127 5.25 -22.33 -29.23
CA GLU A 127 4.40 -23.16 -30.08
C GLU A 127 3.13 -22.42 -30.51
N LYS A 128 2.45 -21.72 -29.58
CA LYS A 128 1.28 -20.89 -29.89
C LYS A 128 1.59 -19.75 -30.85
N TRP A 129 2.74 -19.08 -30.70
CA TRP A 129 3.19 -18.05 -31.65
C TRP A 129 3.51 -18.62 -33.03
N LEU A 130 4.11 -19.82 -33.11
CA LEU A 130 4.37 -20.51 -34.37
C LEU A 130 3.08 -20.96 -35.07
N GLU A 131 2.11 -21.46 -34.32
CA GLU A 131 0.79 -21.84 -34.84
C GLU A 131 0.03 -20.62 -35.40
N TYR A 132 0.03 -19.51 -34.65
CA TYR A 132 -0.56 -18.25 -35.11
C TYR A 132 0.08 -17.75 -36.42
N GLY A 133 1.41 -17.82 -36.53
CA GLY A 133 2.12 -17.47 -37.76
C GLY A 133 1.72 -18.34 -38.96
N LYS A 134 1.54 -19.65 -38.76
CA LYS A 134 1.08 -20.58 -39.81
C LYS A 134 -0.33 -20.25 -40.29
N LEU A 135 -1.26 -19.99 -39.36
CA LEU A 135 -2.65 -19.63 -39.70
C LEU A 135 -2.74 -18.33 -40.50
N LEU A 136 -1.90 -17.34 -40.17
CA LEU A 136 -1.82 -16.09 -40.94
C LEU A 136 -1.38 -16.33 -42.39
N LEU A 137 -0.32 -17.13 -42.59
CA LEU A 137 0.15 -17.49 -43.94
C LEU A 137 -0.92 -18.24 -44.75
N GLU A 138 -1.65 -19.15 -44.11
CA GLU A 138 -2.75 -19.89 -44.74
C GLU A 138 -3.91 -18.97 -45.15
N SER A 139 -4.24 -17.97 -44.34
CA SER A 139 -5.31 -17.00 -44.65
C SER A 139 -4.97 -16.11 -45.86
N GLN A 140 -3.69 -15.78 -46.05
CA GLN A 140 -3.25 -14.96 -47.18
C GLN A 140 -3.25 -15.76 -48.48
N ASN A 141 -2.88 -17.04 -48.44
CA ASN A 141 -2.90 -17.93 -49.61
C ASN A 141 -4.32 -18.32 -50.07
N LYS A 142 -5.34 -18.22 -49.20
CA LYS A 142 -6.75 -18.47 -49.57
C LYS A 142 -7.46 -17.26 -50.21
N SER A 143 -6.80 -16.12 -50.27
CA SER A 143 -7.35 -14.86 -50.79
C SER A 143 -6.83 -14.48 -52.19
N SER A 144 -6.10 -15.39 -52.84
CA SER A 144 -5.63 -15.31 -54.25
C SER A 144 -6.33 -16.35 -55.10
#